data_AF-A0A538P5K1-F1
#
_entry.id   AF-A0A538P5K1-F1
#
_cell.length_a   1.000
_cell.length_b   1.000
_cell.length_c   1.000
_cell.angle_alpha   90.00
_cell.angle_beta   90.00
_cell.angle_gamma   90.00
#
_symmetry.space_group_name_H-M   'P 1'
#
loop_
_entity.id
_entity.type
_entity.pdbx_description
1 polymer ?
#
loop_
_entity_poly.entity_id
_entity_poly.type
_entity_poly.pdbx_seq_one_letter_code
_entity_poly.pdbx_strand_id
1 'polypeptide(L)'
;MQARQQIVATDGRVLAMWQRERPFAGGPLPTERLGYNRSIEAGIIWAGLKILPGDKILPSDTGIVRDHHQVWIVPGGGLHVAWAHVPPGEASTPMGYIFSPDYGATWSDREIAINSPAGILPYGIVADENWVHIMAEPGVYVRRRVPHKFSVRSDARAKWSFWNGGARASCNRLAALAVHGKIFPVQPLHTRT
;
A
#
# COMPACT_ATOMS: atom_id res chain seq x y z
N MET A 1 -14.80 -14.01 -11.49
CA MET A 1 -14.24 -12.75 -10.94
C MET A 1 -12.75 -13.00 -10.74
N GLN A 2 -11.88 -12.14 -11.30
CA GLN A 2 -10.44 -12.36 -11.26
C GLN A 2 -9.88 -11.97 -9.88
N ALA A 3 -9.14 -12.86 -9.25
CA ALA A 3 -8.41 -12.55 -8.02
C ALA A 3 -7.44 -11.41 -8.29
N ARG A 4 -7.52 -10.33 -7.51
CA ARG A 4 -6.53 -9.25 -7.56
C ARG A 4 -5.39 -9.55 -6.62
N GLN A 5 -4.20 -9.21 -7.08
CA GLN A 5 -2.95 -9.32 -6.33
C GLN A 5 -2.18 -8.02 -6.55
N GLN A 6 -1.62 -7.46 -5.48
CA GLN A 6 -0.80 -6.26 -5.54
C GLN A 6 0.44 -6.46 -4.68
N ILE A 7 1.56 -5.93 -5.17
CA ILE A 7 2.83 -5.91 -4.47
C ILE A 7 3.31 -4.48 -4.39
N VAL A 8 3.67 -4.04 -3.19
CA VAL A 8 4.25 -2.71 -2.93
C VAL A 8 5.52 -2.85 -2.09
N ALA A 9 6.48 -1.95 -2.28
CA ALA A 9 7.76 -2.02 -1.58
C ALA A 9 8.32 -0.63 -1.28
N THR A 10 8.92 -0.50 -0.10
CA THR A 10 9.73 0.67 0.31
C THR A 10 10.65 0.25 1.46
N ASP A 11 11.76 0.97 1.67
CA ASP A 11 12.68 0.78 2.81
C ASP A 11 13.15 -0.66 3.04
N GLY A 12 13.36 -1.42 1.95
CA GLY A 12 13.74 -2.83 2.04
C GLY A 12 12.64 -3.72 2.64
N ARG A 13 11.39 -3.28 2.64
CA ARG A 13 10.20 -4.05 3.01
C ARG A 13 9.35 -4.26 1.76
N VAL A 14 8.64 -5.39 1.73
CA VAL A 14 7.71 -5.73 0.65
C VAL A 14 6.40 -6.15 1.29
N LEU A 15 5.28 -5.73 0.73
CA LEU A 15 3.97 -6.27 1.03
C LEU A 15 3.42 -6.96 -0.21
N ALA A 16 2.96 -8.19 -0.06
CA ALA A 16 2.12 -8.87 -1.03
C ALA A 16 0.70 -8.96 -0.46
N MET A 17 -0.29 -8.51 -1.21
CA MET A 17 -1.70 -8.56 -0.83
C MET A 17 -2.50 -9.23 -1.93
N TRP A 18 -3.49 -10.04 -1.56
CA TRP A 18 -4.34 -10.72 -2.52
C TRP A 18 -5.76 -10.90 -2.00
N GLN A 19 -6.65 -11.03 -2.97
CA GLN A 19 -8.01 -11.48 -2.74
C GLN A 19 -8.03 -13.01 -2.63
N ARG A 20 -8.59 -13.53 -1.54
CA ARG A 20 -8.89 -14.94 -1.37
C ARG A 20 -10.16 -15.29 -2.16
N GLU A 21 -10.06 -16.37 -2.92
CA GLU A 21 -11.13 -16.89 -3.75
C GLU A 21 -11.82 -18.09 -3.11
N ARG A 22 -12.96 -18.47 -3.69
CA ARG A 22 -13.68 -19.70 -3.36
C ARG A 22 -12.74 -20.90 -3.62
N PRO A 23 -12.80 -21.97 -2.83
CA PRO A 23 -12.00 -23.18 -3.08
C PRO A 23 -12.39 -23.89 -4.39
N PHE A 24 -13.60 -23.65 -4.90
CA PHE A 24 -14.12 -24.18 -6.16
C PHE A 24 -15.21 -23.26 -6.74
N ALA A 25 -15.52 -23.42 -8.03
CA ALA A 25 -16.57 -22.65 -8.70
C ALA A 25 -17.94 -22.88 -8.03
N GLY A 26 -18.61 -21.79 -7.62
CA GLY A 26 -19.88 -21.85 -6.91
C GLY A 26 -19.81 -22.03 -5.39
N GLY A 27 -18.64 -22.37 -4.82
CA GLY A 27 -18.46 -22.51 -3.36
C GLY A 27 -18.61 -21.20 -2.57
N PRO A 28 -18.73 -21.21 -1.23
CA PRO A 28 -18.85 -19.98 -0.45
C PRO A 28 -17.57 -19.13 -0.56
N LEU A 29 -17.74 -17.81 -0.52
CA LEU A 29 -16.60 -16.90 -0.35
C LEU A 29 -16.10 -16.98 1.09
N PRO A 30 -14.77 -17.02 1.32
CA PRO A 30 -14.23 -16.87 2.67
C PRO A 30 -14.69 -15.54 3.26
N THR A 31 -15.08 -15.53 4.54
CA THR A 31 -15.43 -14.30 5.28
C THR A 31 -14.24 -13.33 5.33
N GLU A 32 -13.02 -13.86 5.33
CA GLU A 32 -11.77 -13.12 5.34
C GLU A 32 -11.19 -13.07 3.92
N ARG A 33 -11.70 -12.15 3.09
CA ARG A 33 -11.33 -12.08 1.66
C ARG A 33 -9.97 -11.44 1.37
N LEU A 34 -9.35 -10.69 2.29
CA LEU A 34 -8.05 -10.06 2.04
C LEU A 34 -6.94 -10.74 2.84
N GLY A 35 -6.06 -11.44 2.12
CA GLY A 35 -4.83 -11.99 2.66
C GLY A 35 -3.65 -11.06 2.38
N TYR A 36 -2.65 -11.07 3.27
CA TYR A 36 -1.39 -10.39 3.02
C TYR A 36 -0.21 -11.14 3.62
N ASN A 37 0.97 -10.88 3.09
CA ASN A 37 2.23 -11.27 3.69
C ASN A 37 3.20 -10.11 3.53
N ARG A 38 4.11 -9.96 4.49
CA ARG A 38 5.09 -8.89 4.48
C ARG A 38 6.49 -9.46 4.61
N SER A 39 7.39 -8.96 3.79
CA SER A 39 8.80 -9.21 3.94
C SER A 39 9.44 -8.19 4.87
N ILE A 40 10.25 -8.71 5.78
CA ILE A 40 11.09 -7.90 6.65
C ILE A 40 12.50 -7.71 6.07
N GLU A 41 12.80 -8.27 4.90
CA GLU A 41 14.14 -8.20 4.31
C GLU A 41 14.07 -8.33 2.78
N ALA A 42 13.49 -7.33 2.12
CA ALA A 42 13.47 -7.14 0.66
C ALA A 42 13.02 -8.38 -0.15
N GLY A 43 12.13 -9.19 0.41
CA GLY A 43 11.61 -10.42 -0.19
C GLY A 43 12.33 -11.71 0.23
N ILE A 44 13.42 -11.63 1.01
CA ILE A 44 14.19 -12.79 1.50
C ILE A 44 13.47 -13.47 2.66
N ILE A 45 13.16 -12.72 3.72
CA ILE A 45 12.45 -13.23 4.90
C ILE A 45 11.02 -12.68 4.92
N TRP A 46 10.05 -13.57 5.11
CA TRP A 46 8.63 -13.25 5.20
C TRP A 46 8.12 -13.49 6.63
N ALA A 47 7.26 -12.60 7.12
CA ALA A 47 6.68 -12.67 8.46
C ALA A 47 5.59 -13.74 8.61
N GLY A 48 5.36 -14.54 7.57
CA GLY A 48 4.32 -15.55 7.50
C GLY A 48 2.98 -14.99 7.03
N LEU A 49 2.10 -15.89 6.58
CA LEU A 49 0.75 -15.59 6.12
C LEU A 49 -0.03 -14.83 7.20
N LYS A 50 -0.56 -13.66 6.83
CA LYS A 50 -1.50 -12.90 7.65
C LYS A 50 -2.80 -12.70 6.88
N ILE A 51 -3.86 -12.54 7.64
CA ILE A 51 -5.18 -12.23 7.11
C ILE A 51 -5.54 -10.91 7.76
N LEU A 52 -5.94 -9.92 6.95
CA LEU A 52 -6.45 -8.66 7.51
C LEU A 52 -7.66 -9.04 8.36
N PRO A 53 -7.68 -8.65 9.65
CA PRO A 53 -8.31 -9.38 10.75
C PRO A 53 -9.73 -9.84 10.40
N GLY A 54 -9.92 -11.09 10.00
CA GLY A 54 -11.09 -11.57 9.26
C GLY A 54 -12.45 -11.56 9.97
N ASP A 55 -12.49 -11.16 11.23
CA ASP A 55 -13.55 -11.55 12.16
C ASP A 55 -13.95 -10.44 13.15
N LYS A 56 -13.34 -9.25 13.11
CA LYS A 56 -13.74 -8.10 13.96
C LYS A 56 -13.64 -6.73 13.28
N ILE A 57 -13.80 -6.70 11.96
CA ILE A 57 -13.70 -5.46 11.18
C ILE A 57 -14.97 -4.61 11.53
N LEU A 58 -16.19 -5.17 11.74
CA LEU A 58 -17.39 -4.56 12.37
C LEU A 58 -18.26 -5.69 12.99
N PRO A 59 -19.14 -5.39 13.97
CA PRO A 59 -20.05 -6.39 14.57
C PRO A 59 -21.04 -7.07 13.60
N SER A 60 -21.25 -6.52 12.39
CA SER A 60 -22.23 -6.99 11.39
C SER A 60 -21.60 -7.53 10.10
N ASP A 61 -20.30 -7.88 10.11
CA ASP A 61 -19.46 -8.13 8.92
C ASP A 61 -19.71 -9.42 8.12
N THR A 62 -20.89 -10.01 8.24
CA THR A 62 -21.28 -11.13 7.38
C THR A 62 -21.64 -10.61 5.99
N GLY A 63 -21.03 -11.17 4.93
CA GLY A 63 -21.43 -10.89 3.54
C GLY A 63 -20.68 -9.76 2.84
N ILE A 64 -19.59 -9.25 3.43
CA ILE A 64 -18.81 -8.18 2.78
C ILE A 64 -17.96 -8.71 1.65
N VAL A 65 -18.20 -8.13 0.48
CA VAL A 65 -17.32 -8.23 -0.67
C VAL A 65 -16.15 -7.26 -0.43
N ARG A 66 -14.95 -7.80 -0.16
CA ARG A 66 -13.69 -7.02 -0.09
C ARG A 66 -12.87 -7.27 -1.34
N ASP A 67 -13.46 -6.88 -2.44
CA ASP A 67 -12.91 -6.97 -3.76
C ASP A 67 -12.40 -5.61 -4.23
N HIS A 68 -11.65 -5.65 -5.32
CA HIS A 68 -11.12 -4.44 -5.94
C HIS A 68 -10.23 -3.61 -5.00
N HIS A 69 -9.37 -4.27 -4.21
CA HIS A 69 -8.45 -3.56 -3.31
C HIS A 69 -7.40 -2.76 -4.08
N GLN A 70 -6.96 -1.67 -3.44
CA GLN A 70 -5.82 -0.86 -3.83
C GLN A 70 -4.92 -0.70 -2.61
N VAL A 71 -3.61 -0.86 -2.80
CA VAL A 71 -2.62 -0.69 -1.74
C VAL A 71 -1.53 0.32 -2.14
N TRP A 72 -1.10 1.11 -1.16
CA TRP A 72 0.07 1.99 -1.28
C TRP A 72 0.94 1.89 -0.02
N ILE A 73 2.24 2.03 -0.19
CA ILE A 73 3.20 2.08 0.91
C ILE A 73 4.05 3.35 0.80
N VAL A 74 4.17 4.05 1.91
CA VAL A 74 4.92 5.31 2.07
C VAL A 74 6.23 5.00 2.79
N PRO A 75 7.36 5.61 2.37
CA PRO A 75 8.60 5.50 3.13
C PRO A 75 8.41 5.86 4.60
N GLY A 76 9.02 5.10 5.51
CA GLY A 76 8.82 5.23 6.96
C GLY A 76 7.69 4.34 7.51
N GLY A 77 7.04 3.53 6.67
CA GLY A 77 6.22 2.41 7.11
C GLY A 77 4.71 2.60 7.01
N GLY A 78 4.25 3.77 6.60
CA GLY A 78 2.83 4.01 6.34
C GLY A 78 2.31 3.11 5.23
N LEU A 79 1.29 2.31 5.49
CA LEU A 79 0.69 1.42 4.51
C LEU A 79 -0.82 1.64 4.51
N HIS A 80 -1.35 1.87 3.32
CA HIS A 80 -2.73 2.27 3.09
C HIS A 80 -3.42 1.25 2.20
N VAL A 81 -4.62 0.82 2.61
CA VAL A 81 -5.43 -0.10 1.81
C VAL A 81 -6.82 0.47 1.70
N ALA A 82 -7.35 0.52 0.48
CA ALA A 82 -8.74 0.82 0.19
C ALA A 82 -9.37 -0.37 -0.55
N TRP A 83 -10.65 -0.64 -0.34
CA TRP A 83 -11.40 -1.68 -1.04
C TRP A 83 -12.85 -1.28 -1.27
N ALA A 84 -13.50 -1.92 -2.24
CA ALA A 84 -14.94 -1.81 -2.40
C ALA A 84 -15.64 -2.44 -1.19
N HIS A 85 -16.56 -1.75 -0.53
CA HIS A 85 -17.22 -2.27 0.66
C HIS A 85 -18.74 -2.18 0.50
N VAL A 86 -19.38 -3.34 0.24
CA VAL A 86 -20.84 -3.44 0.12
C VAL A 86 -21.42 -4.01 1.41
N PRO A 87 -22.03 -3.19 2.30
CA PRO A 87 -22.86 -3.71 3.37
C PRO A 87 -24.09 -4.43 2.78
N PRO A 88 -24.55 -5.55 3.36
CA PRO A 88 -25.80 -6.16 2.95
C PRO A 88 -26.98 -5.17 3.09
N GLY A 89 -27.76 -5.00 2.02
CA GLY A 89 -28.99 -4.20 2.04
C GLY A 89 -28.81 -2.69 1.82
N GLU A 90 -27.59 -2.20 1.61
CA GLU A 90 -27.35 -0.78 1.28
C GLU A 90 -27.07 -0.58 -0.22
N ALA A 91 -27.78 0.39 -0.83
CA ALA A 91 -27.61 0.74 -2.23
C ALA A 91 -26.39 1.66 -2.49
N SER A 92 -26.01 2.46 -1.49
CA SER A 92 -24.73 3.18 -1.49
C SER A 92 -23.63 2.27 -0.98
N THR A 93 -22.61 2.04 -1.80
CA THR A 93 -21.46 1.22 -1.41
C THR A 93 -20.36 2.16 -0.88
N PRO A 94 -20.17 2.28 0.44
CA PRO A 94 -18.99 2.94 0.97
C PRO A 94 -17.70 2.25 0.49
N MET A 95 -16.57 2.95 0.45
CA MET A 95 -15.28 2.26 0.32
C MET A 95 -14.68 2.05 1.70
N GLY A 96 -14.21 0.83 1.96
CA GLY A 96 -13.51 0.51 3.18
C GLY A 96 -12.05 0.98 3.11
N TYR A 97 -11.48 1.29 4.27
CA TYR A 97 -10.07 1.59 4.40
C TYR A 97 -9.49 1.14 5.73
N ILE A 98 -8.20 0.81 5.66
CA ILE A 98 -7.39 0.51 6.83
C ILE A 98 -5.99 1.04 6.62
N PHE A 99 -5.35 1.39 7.72
CA PHE A 99 -4.01 1.95 7.76
C PHE A 99 -3.12 1.10 8.65
N SER A 100 -1.85 0.98 8.29
CA SER A 100 -0.80 0.44 9.15
C SER A 100 0.34 1.45 9.26
N PRO A 101 0.80 1.79 10.47
CA PRO A 101 1.93 2.70 10.66
C PRO A 101 3.30 2.01 10.57
N ASP A 102 3.35 0.69 10.41
CA ASP A 102 4.55 -0.13 10.65
C ASP A 102 4.73 -1.28 9.65
N TYR A 103 4.50 -0.98 8.37
CA TYR A 103 4.68 -1.92 7.25
C TYR A 103 3.75 -3.16 7.34
N GLY A 104 2.55 -3.00 7.89
CA GLY A 104 1.56 -4.06 8.05
C GLY A 104 1.80 -4.98 9.25
N ALA A 105 2.61 -4.57 10.23
CA ALA A 105 2.79 -5.34 11.46
C ALA A 105 1.60 -5.18 12.41
N THR A 106 1.11 -3.96 12.55
CA THR A 106 -0.11 -3.57 13.24
C THR A 106 -1.01 -2.76 12.30
N TRP A 107 -2.30 -2.73 12.59
CA TRP A 107 -3.28 -2.01 11.79
C TRP A 107 -4.12 -1.13 12.71
N SER A 108 -4.53 0.03 12.21
CA SER A 108 -5.53 0.86 12.88
C SER A 108 -6.87 0.12 12.93
N ASP A 109 -7.76 0.59 13.79
CA ASP A 109 -9.18 0.33 13.60
C ASP A 109 -9.56 0.78 12.18
N ARG A 110 -10.46 0.01 11.55
CA ARG A 110 -10.89 0.35 10.20
C ARG A 110 -11.78 1.58 10.23
N GLU A 111 -11.85 2.22 9.09
CA GLU A 111 -12.82 3.28 8.84
C GLU A 111 -13.50 3.03 7.49
N ILE A 112 -14.74 3.49 7.33
CA ILE A 112 -15.26 3.77 6.00
C ILE A 112 -14.43 4.96 5.49
N ALA A 113 -13.49 4.74 4.55
CA ALA A 113 -12.62 5.82 4.09
C ALA A 113 -13.38 6.91 3.36
N ILE A 114 -14.50 6.53 2.75
CA ILE A 114 -15.17 7.35 1.78
C ILE A 114 -16.66 7.11 1.90
N ASN A 115 -17.36 8.07 2.49
CA ASN A 115 -18.75 8.35 2.15
C ASN A 115 -18.72 9.17 0.85
N SER A 116 -18.54 8.49 -0.27
CA SER A 116 -18.65 9.16 -1.56
C SER A 116 -20.13 9.29 -1.93
N PRO A 117 -20.57 10.45 -2.44
CA PRO A 117 -21.91 10.56 -3.04
C PRO A 117 -22.08 9.67 -4.27
N ALA A 118 -20.98 9.19 -4.88
CA ALA A 118 -20.99 8.26 -6.00
C ALA A 118 -19.71 7.40 -6.04
N GLY A 119 -19.79 6.18 -6.54
CA GLY A 119 -18.61 5.37 -6.83
C GLY A 119 -18.27 4.36 -5.74
N ILE A 120 -18.20 3.11 -6.18
CA ILE A 120 -18.24 1.94 -5.30
C ILE A 120 -16.90 1.17 -5.27
N LEU A 121 -15.99 1.48 -6.21
CA LEU A 121 -14.69 0.82 -6.38
C LEU A 121 -13.53 1.82 -6.32
N PRO A 122 -12.45 1.54 -5.57
CA PRO A 122 -11.22 2.33 -5.65
C PRO A 122 -10.39 1.90 -6.88
N TYR A 123 -10.12 2.84 -7.79
CA TYR A 123 -9.27 2.63 -8.97
C TYR A 123 -7.82 2.99 -8.75
N GLY A 124 -7.54 3.86 -7.79
CA GLY A 124 -6.18 4.27 -7.46
C GLY A 124 -6.08 4.78 -6.04
N ILE A 125 -4.92 4.53 -5.43
CA ILE A 125 -4.53 5.09 -4.15
C ILE A 125 -3.09 5.55 -4.24
N VAL A 126 -2.83 6.78 -3.80
CA VAL A 126 -1.48 7.31 -3.59
C VAL A 126 -1.46 8.03 -2.26
N ALA A 127 -0.36 7.95 -1.54
CA ALA A 127 -0.24 8.60 -0.23
C ALA A 127 1.16 9.15 0.00
N ASP A 128 1.21 10.18 0.85
CA ASP A 128 2.41 10.70 1.50
C ASP A 128 2.26 10.62 3.03
N GLU A 129 3.16 11.29 3.76
CA GLU A 129 3.15 11.33 5.22
C GLU A 129 1.95 12.03 5.86
N ASN A 130 1.24 12.86 5.09
CA ASN A 130 0.18 13.72 5.57
C ASN A 130 -1.17 13.37 4.96
N TRP A 131 -1.19 12.92 3.70
CA TRP A 131 -2.39 12.74 2.90
C TRP A 131 -2.43 11.40 2.18
N VAL A 132 -3.65 10.88 2.08
CA VAL A 132 -4.00 9.78 1.16
C VAL A 132 -4.99 10.32 0.16
N HIS A 133 -4.75 10.00 -1.10
CA HIS A 133 -5.55 10.36 -2.25
C HIS A 133 -6.12 9.09 -2.85
N ILE A 134 -7.44 9.03 -3.02
CA ILE A 134 -8.14 7.87 -3.55
C ILE A 134 -8.99 8.33 -4.74
N MET A 135 -8.83 7.64 -5.85
CA MET A 135 -9.67 7.79 -7.03
C MET A 135 -10.66 6.63 -7.05
N ALA A 136 -11.96 6.93 -7.11
CA ALA A 136 -13.03 5.95 -7.21
C ALA A 136 -13.62 5.94 -8.64
N GLU A 137 -14.68 5.14 -8.88
CA GLU A 137 -15.44 5.11 -10.14
C GLU A 137 -15.65 6.51 -10.76
N PRO A 138 -15.81 6.58 -12.10
CA PRO A 138 -15.30 7.68 -12.90
C PRO A 138 -15.66 9.07 -12.37
N GLY A 139 -14.62 9.85 -12.04
CA GLY A 139 -14.76 11.27 -11.68
C GLY A 139 -14.82 11.55 -10.18
N VAL A 140 -14.77 10.53 -9.33
CA VAL A 140 -14.80 10.73 -7.87
C VAL A 140 -13.40 10.68 -7.29
N TYR A 141 -13.02 11.77 -6.63
CA TYR A 141 -11.76 11.92 -5.93
C TYR A 141 -12.02 12.23 -4.46
N VAL A 142 -11.31 11.51 -3.58
CA VAL A 142 -11.32 11.78 -2.15
C VAL A 142 -9.90 11.92 -1.65
N ARG A 143 -9.68 12.89 -0.77
CA ARG A 143 -8.46 12.99 0.02
C ARG A 143 -8.78 12.92 1.50
N ARG A 144 -7.90 12.28 2.26
CA ARG A 144 -8.01 12.14 3.70
C ARG A 144 -6.67 12.36 4.36
N ARG A 145 -6.68 12.90 5.56
CA ARG A 145 -5.46 13.03 6.35
C ARG A 145 -5.04 11.65 6.86
N VAL A 146 -3.75 11.39 6.89
CA VAL A 146 -3.22 10.16 7.50
C VAL A 146 -3.57 10.18 9.00
N PRO A 147 -4.15 9.09 9.56
CA PRO A 147 -4.62 9.07 10.94
C PRO A 147 -3.54 9.35 11.99
N HIS A 148 -2.27 9.04 11.72
CA HIS A 148 -1.14 9.30 12.61
C HIS A 148 0.19 9.49 11.86
N LYS A 149 1.14 10.22 12.46
CA LYS A 149 2.53 10.26 11.98
C LYS A 149 3.20 8.91 12.25
N PHE A 150 3.57 8.18 11.21
CA PHE A 150 4.38 6.97 11.34
C PHE A 150 5.80 7.37 11.77
N SER A 151 6.28 6.77 12.86
CA SER A 151 7.57 7.08 13.49
C SER A 151 8.49 5.87 13.47
N VAL A 152 8.45 5.07 12.40
CA VAL A 152 9.51 4.06 12.22
C VAL A 152 10.76 4.82 11.80
N ARG A 153 11.68 5.00 12.74
CA ARG A 153 13.03 5.50 12.44
C ARG A 153 13.56 4.68 11.27
N SER A 154 13.89 5.36 10.17
CA SER A 154 14.67 4.77 9.09
C SER A 154 16.07 4.48 9.62
N ASP A 155 16.25 3.42 10.40
CA ASP A 155 17.58 2.91 10.72
C ASP A 155 18.25 2.33 9.45
N ALA A 156 17.45 2.10 8.40
CA ALA A 156 17.93 1.83 7.05
C ALA A 156 18.06 3.14 6.25
N ARG A 157 19.14 3.90 6.46
CA ARG A 157 19.78 4.48 5.27
C ARG A 157 20.21 3.28 4.43
N ALA A 158 19.40 2.91 3.43
CA ALA A 158 19.83 1.99 2.40
C ALA A 158 21.14 2.53 1.80
N LYS A 159 22.27 1.94 2.22
CA LYS A 159 23.55 2.19 1.59
C LYS A 159 23.48 1.48 0.25
N TRP A 160 23.17 2.22 -0.80
CA TRP A 160 23.42 1.77 -2.16
C TRP A 160 24.94 1.65 -2.33
N SER A 161 25.47 0.42 -2.30
CA SER A 161 26.82 0.14 -2.76
C SER A 161 26.75 -0.25 -4.23
N PHE A 162 27.15 0.66 -5.12
CA PHE A 162 27.42 0.29 -6.50
C PHE A 162 28.75 -0.44 -6.55
N TRP A 163 28.75 -1.68 -7.05
CA TRP A 163 29.99 -2.41 -7.30
C TRP A 163 30.53 -1.95 -8.65
N ASN A 164 31.28 -0.84 -8.66
CA ASN A 164 32.17 -0.53 -9.77
C ASN A 164 33.51 -1.15 -9.43
N GLY A 165 33.98 -2.09 -10.26
CA GLY A 165 35.25 -2.77 -10.06
C GLY A 165 36.35 -1.78 -9.68
N GLY A 166 36.86 -1.91 -8.45
CA GLY A 166 38.08 -1.23 -8.01
C GLY A 166 37.97 0.20 -7.49
N ALA A 167 36.99 0.56 -6.63
CA ALA A 167 37.19 1.53 -5.53
C ALA A 167 35.92 1.72 -4.70
N ARG A 168 36.04 1.64 -3.36
CA ARG A 168 34.95 2.03 -2.44
C ARG A 168 34.94 3.55 -2.29
N ALA A 169 33.96 4.23 -2.88
CA ALA A 169 33.60 5.59 -2.52
C ALA A 169 32.22 5.58 -1.85
N SER A 170 32.13 6.03 -0.60
CA SER A 170 30.86 6.25 0.08
C SER A 170 30.40 7.69 -0.17
N CYS A 171 29.32 7.87 -0.93
CA CYS A 171 28.71 9.18 -1.13
C CYS A 171 27.52 9.35 -0.17
N ASN A 172 27.53 10.40 0.65
CA ASN A 172 26.41 10.83 1.48
C ASN A 172 25.77 12.06 0.82
N ARG A 173 24.45 12.03 0.60
CA ARG A 173 23.53 13.09 0.12
C ARG A 173 23.52 13.42 -1.38
N LEU A 174 22.43 13.05 -2.05
CA LEU A 174 21.35 13.95 -2.48
C LEU A 174 20.23 13.11 -3.11
N ALA A 175 18.97 13.43 -2.75
CA ALA A 175 17.79 12.78 -3.31
C ALA A 175 17.72 13.07 -4.82
N ALA A 176 17.72 12.02 -5.63
CA ALA A 176 17.36 12.11 -7.05
C ALA A 176 15.88 11.74 -7.19
N LEU A 177 15.08 12.72 -7.58
CA LEU A 177 13.70 12.53 -8.02
C LEU A 177 13.75 11.81 -9.38
N ALA A 178 13.37 10.53 -9.44
CA ALA A 178 13.26 9.80 -10.69
C ALA A 178 11.89 10.07 -11.32
N VAL A 179 11.82 10.98 -12.29
CA VAL A 179 10.71 11.08 -13.24
C VAL A 179 11.23 10.60 -14.60
N HIS A 180 10.70 9.47 -15.06
CA HIS A 180 10.80 8.91 -16.42
C HIS A 180 12.19 8.93 -17.10
N GLY A 181 12.90 7.80 -16.96
CA GLY A 181 13.75 7.19 -17.98
C GLY A 181 14.51 8.08 -18.96
N LYS A 182 15.64 8.65 -18.52
CA LYS A 182 16.93 8.78 -19.25
C LYS A 182 17.91 9.58 -18.37
N ILE A 183 19.04 8.97 -18.01
CA ILE A 183 20.13 9.66 -17.31
C ILE A 183 21.06 10.23 -18.38
N PHE A 184 21.18 11.56 -18.44
CA PHE A 184 22.25 12.22 -19.17
C PHE A 184 23.35 12.60 -18.17
N PRO A 185 24.64 12.30 -18.44
CA PRO A 185 25.72 12.79 -17.60
C PRO A 185 25.87 14.31 -17.78
N VAL A 186 25.68 15.06 -16.70
CA VAL A 186 26.06 16.48 -16.64
C VAL A 186 27.57 16.54 -16.49
N GLN A 187 28.28 17.00 -17.53
CA GLN A 187 29.70 17.32 -17.41
C GLN A 187 29.88 18.57 -16.54
N PRO A 188 30.85 18.58 -15.60
CA PRO A 188 31.14 19.77 -14.81
C PRO A 188 31.75 20.86 -15.69
N LEU A 189 31.20 22.08 -15.61
CA LEU A 189 31.81 23.28 -16.18
C LEU A 189 33.17 23.50 -15.50
N HIS A 190 34.24 23.47 -16.28
CA HIS A 190 35.52 24.03 -15.85
C HIS A 190 35.43 25.56 -15.87
N THR A 191 35.44 26.16 -14.68
CA THR A 191 35.84 27.56 -14.52
C THR A 191 37.32 27.67 -14.86
N ARG A 192 37.65 28.31 -15.99
CA ARG A 192 39.00 28.81 -16.25
C ARG A 192 39.24 30.04 -15.37
N THR A 193 40.40 30.05 -14.71
CA THR A 193 41.04 31.22 -14.10
C THR A 193 41.35 32.29 -15.13
#